data_AF-A0A3A0CMS2-F1
#
_entry.id   AF-A0A3A0CMS2-F1
#
_cell.length_a   1.000
_cell.length_b   1.000
_cell.length_c   1.000
_cell.angle_alpha   90.00
_cell.angle_beta   90.00
_cell.angle_gamma   90.00
#
_symmetry.space_group_name_H-M   'P 1'
#
loop_
_entity.id
_entity.type
_entity.pdbx_description
1 polymer ?
#
loop_
_entity_poly.entity_id
_entity_poly.type
_entity_poly.pdbx_seq_one_letter_code
_entity_poly.pdbx_strand_id
1 'polypeptide(L)'
;MRGAGVVPQIIDQQALNDASAAGPEVIEVPIRITGLVSRIVRLVIFFTLVWIVLLQLPAFMLIRGTAVGSVIVVYACAILVSILMGVVPWIQRRRALSRVVRLLHEYDEGDDQDPRSLAERVHGTRKWFERRAGLVFLISGLGSRQPGLVFRFAPRAHHPPIEPIAVPFEARLLDETEPGFSELWNATLASGEGAGAESLPGADESPGLRRVIRNIRLKEGWFMTLLFLALFANSAYEDYLVGRITVWTIIWAVFLARVFFAPATRNTGEGTWFIVPGGVLIRRVNEKKEVVHRLVDRKSSVLGVFMETRHRWSIVVSDESDLFSRAATAREATMLLRAWTSPIEPPSKEVIAHMA
;
A
#
# COMPACT_ATOMS: atom_id res chain seq x y z
N MET A 1 39.46 -9.74 36.09
CA MET A 1 38.15 -9.19 35.72
C MET A 1 38.32 -7.70 35.49
N ARG A 2 38.45 -7.26 34.23
CA ARG A 2 38.54 -5.84 33.85
C ARG A 2 37.24 -5.51 33.10
N GLY A 3 36.47 -4.56 33.62
CA GLY A 3 35.20 -4.12 33.05
C GLY A 3 35.44 -3.42 31.72
N ALA A 4 34.77 -3.89 30.67
CA ALA A 4 34.66 -3.17 29.42
C ALA A 4 33.75 -1.96 29.66
N GLY A 5 34.36 -0.76 29.65
CA GLY A 5 33.62 0.49 29.65
C GLY A 5 32.86 0.63 28.34
N VAL A 6 31.53 0.63 28.43
CA VAL A 6 30.65 1.05 27.34
C VAL A 6 30.82 2.55 27.21
N VAL A 7 31.60 2.98 26.21
CA VAL A 7 31.68 4.39 25.83
C VAL A 7 30.38 4.73 25.11
N PRO A 8 29.54 5.66 25.60
CA PRO A 8 28.40 6.12 24.84
C PRO A 8 28.91 6.76 23.55
N GLN A 9 28.48 6.26 22.39
CA GLN A 9 28.68 6.93 21.11
C GLN A 9 28.08 8.34 21.26
N ILE A 10 28.96 9.34 21.32
CA ILE A 10 28.57 10.73 21.14
C ILE A 10 28.15 10.81 19.68
N ILE A 11 26.85 10.65 19.44
CA ILE A 11 26.24 10.93 18.14
C ILE A 11 26.56 12.39 17.85
N ASP A 12 27.31 12.63 16.78
CA ASP A 12 27.76 13.95 16.36
C ASP A 12 26.54 14.83 16.05
N GLN A 13 26.11 15.61 17.05
CA GLN A 13 24.95 16.50 16.94
C GLN A 13 25.12 17.54 15.82
N GLN A 14 26.37 17.84 15.45
CA GLN A 14 26.66 18.79 14.39
C GLN A 14 26.39 18.19 13.01
N ALA A 15 26.73 16.90 12.81
CA ALA A 15 26.32 16.16 11.61
C ALA A 15 24.79 16.03 11.47
N LEU A 16 24.06 15.86 12.59
CA LEU A 16 22.59 15.87 12.59
C LEU A 16 22.01 17.24 12.23
N ASN A 17 22.63 18.33 12.68
CA ASN A 17 22.18 19.68 12.37
C ASN A 17 22.44 20.04 10.89
N ASP A 18 23.60 19.66 10.34
CA ASP A 18 23.93 19.89 8.93
C ASP A 18 23.05 19.05 7.99
N ALA A 19 22.74 17.81 8.37
CA ALA A 19 21.79 16.95 7.66
C ALA A 19 20.33 17.48 7.74
N SER A 20 20.00 18.32 8.73
CA SER A 20 18.67 18.92 8.82
C SER A 20 18.45 20.12 7.89
N ALA A 21 19.55 20.74 7.43
CA ALA A 21 19.52 21.90 6.52
C ALA A 21 19.42 21.48 5.04
N ALA A 22 20.00 20.34 4.68
CA ALA A 22 19.70 19.65 3.43
C ALA A 22 18.33 18.96 3.60
N GLY A 23 17.35 19.21 2.73
CA GLY A 23 16.07 18.51 2.80
C GLY A 23 16.22 16.98 2.81
N PRO A 24 15.16 16.23 3.15
CA PRO A 24 15.23 14.77 3.21
C PRO A 24 15.73 14.18 1.88
N GLU A 25 16.66 13.23 1.95
CA GLU A 25 17.24 12.60 0.76
C GLU A 25 16.20 11.70 0.10
N VAL A 26 15.88 11.99 -1.17
CA VAL A 26 14.92 11.21 -1.96
C VAL A 26 15.67 10.21 -2.84
N ILE A 27 15.54 8.93 -2.50
CA ILE A 27 16.12 7.81 -3.24
C ILE A 27 15.08 7.23 -4.19
N GLU A 28 15.31 7.41 -5.49
CA GLU A 28 14.46 6.89 -6.55
C GLU A 28 14.94 5.54 -7.04
N VAL A 29 14.09 4.52 -6.90
CA VAL A 29 14.41 3.16 -7.32
C VAL A 29 13.47 2.76 -8.46
N PRO A 30 13.95 2.74 -9.72
CA PRO A 30 13.11 2.46 -10.86
C PRO A 30 12.69 0.99 -10.88
N ILE A 31 11.37 0.73 -10.83
CA ILE A 31 10.84 -0.63 -10.91
C ILE A 31 10.39 -0.95 -12.34
N ARG A 32 10.73 -2.14 -12.83
CA ARG A 32 10.09 -2.70 -14.04
C ARG A 32 8.83 -3.42 -13.60
N ILE A 33 7.65 -2.86 -13.90
CA ILE A 33 6.38 -3.56 -13.71
C ILE A 33 6.27 -4.60 -14.82
N THR A 34 6.91 -5.74 -14.63
CA THR A 34 6.78 -6.86 -15.55
C THR A 34 5.50 -7.62 -15.26
N GLY A 35 4.46 -7.33 -16.04
CA GLY A 35 3.39 -8.27 -16.38
C GLY A 35 2.79 -9.08 -15.23
N LEU A 36 2.52 -8.46 -14.07
CA LEU A 36 1.70 -9.05 -13.01
C LEU A 36 0.36 -9.53 -13.60
N VAL A 37 -0.21 -8.76 -14.53
CA VAL A 37 -1.40 -9.12 -15.31
C VAL A 37 -1.17 -10.43 -16.08
N SER A 38 -0.04 -10.60 -16.76
CA SER A 38 0.25 -11.87 -17.45
C SER A 38 0.39 -13.05 -16.47
N ARG A 39 0.94 -12.86 -15.28
CA ARG A 39 1.12 -13.95 -14.30
C ARG A 39 -0.20 -14.28 -13.61
N ILE A 40 -0.96 -13.27 -13.17
CA ILE A 40 -2.29 -13.43 -12.59
C ILE A 40 -3.25 -14.02 -13.63
N VAL A 41 -3.25 -13.54 -14.88
CA VAL A 41 -4.06 -14.13 -15.95
C VAL A 41 -3.67 -15.58 -16.19
N ARG A 42 -2.37 -15.93 -16.22
CA ARG A 42 -1.96 -17.34 -16.32
C ARG A 42 -2.38 -18.15 -15.10
N LEU A 43 -2.31 -17.59 -13.90
CA LEU A 43 -2.70 -18.24 -12.66
C LEU A 43 -4.22 -18.45 -12.62
N VAL A 44 -4.99 -17.43 -12.96
CA VAL A 44 -6.46 -17.46 -13.07
C VAL A 44 -6.86 -18.44 -14.16
N ILE A 45 -6.31 -18.38 -15.37
CA ILE A 45 -6.57 -19.37 -16.43
C ILE A 45 -6.25 -20.78 -15.94
N PHE A 46 -5.08 -20.99 -15.33
CA PHE A 46 -4.67 -22.28 -14.81
C PHE A 46 -5.65 -22.79 -13.74
N PHE A 47 -6.03 -21.95 -12.78
CA PHE A 47 -6.93 -22.33 -11.70
C PHE A 47 -8.38 -22.45 -12.13
N THR A 48 -8.84 -21.65 -13.09
CA THR A 48 -10.15 -21.79 -13.73
C THR A 48 -10.20 -23.10 -14.51
N LEU A 49 -9.14 -23.47 -15.23
CA LEU A 49 -9.03 -24.79 -15.87
C LEU A 49 -9.03 -25.93 -14.84
N VAL A 50 -8.27 -25.80 -13.75
CA VAL A 50 -8.26 -26.78 -12.64
C VAL A 50 -9.65 -26.90 -12.02
N TRP A 51 -10.35 -25.79 -11.77
CA TRP A 51 -11.71 -25.80 -11.24
C TRP A 51 -12.72 -26.40 -12.21
N ILE A 52 -12.64 -26.07 -13.51
CA ILE A 52 -13.48 -26.68 -14.55
C ILE A 52 -13.27 -28.19 -14.56
N VAL A 53 -12.03 -28.66 -14.53
CA VAL A 53 -11.72 -30.10 -14.48
C VAL A 53 -12.26 -30.74 -13.18
N LEU A 54 -12.08 -30.08 -12.03
CA LEU A 54 -12.55 -30.57 -10.73
C LEU A 54 -14.07 -30.55 -10.59
N LEU A 55 -14.78 -29.68 -11.28
CA LEU A 55 -16.25 -29.63 -11.29
C LEU A 55 -16.85 -30.60 -12.31
N GLN A 56 -16.15 -30.86 -13.42
CA GLN A 56 -16.60 -31.85 -14.41
C GLN A 56 -16.43 -33.30 -13.93
N LEU A 57 -15.43 -33.59 -13.09
CA LEU A 57 -15.20 -34.93 -12.54
C LEU A 57 -16.39 -35.48 -11.73
N PRO A 58 -16.98 -34.72 -10.78
CA PRO A 58 -18.19 -35.11 -10.06
C PRO A 58 -19.40 -35.25 -10.96
N ALA A 59 -19.58 -34.36 -11.94
CA ALA A 59 -20.69 -34.45 -12.90
C ALA A 59 -20.60 -35.74 -13.73
N PHE A 60 -19.40 -36.09 -14.20
CA PHE A 60 -19.14 -37.34 -14.93
C PHE A 60 -19.32 -38.59 -14.06
N MET A 61 -18.99 -38.50 -12.77
CA MET A 61 -19.13 -39.59 -11.80
C MET A 61 -20.58 -39.78 -11.31
N LEU A 62 -21.36 -38.70 -11.22
CA LEU A 62 -22.81 -38.73 -10.95
C LEU A 62 -23.56 -39.48 -12.07
N ILE A 63 -23.14 -39.27 -13.32
CA ILE A 63 -23.65 -40.03 -14.48
C ILE A 63 -23.32 -41.53 -14.38
N ARG A 64 -22.24 -41.91 -13.67
CA ARG A 64 -21.78 -43.31 -13.52
C ARG A 64 -22.20 -43.99 -12.21
N GLY A 65 -22.88 -43.31 -11.29
CA GLY A 65 -23.46 -43.92 -10.08
C GLY A 65 -22.48 -44.35 -8.98
N THR A 66 -21.22 -43.89 -8.98
CA THR A 66 -20.21 -44.28 -7.96
C THR A 66 -20.03 -43.18 -6.90
N ALA A 67 -20.63 -43.37 -5.72
CA ALA A 67 -21.01 -42.25 -4.83
C ALA A 67 -20.17 -41.96 -3.56
N VAL A 68 -18.95 -42.49 -3.37
CA VAL A 68 -18.17 -42.17 -2.13
C VAL A 68 -16.72 -41.71 -2.39
N GLY A 69 -16.03 -42.29 -3.38
CA GLY A 69 -14.64 -41.93 -3.67
C GLY A 69 -14.45 -40.54 -4.29
N SER A 70 -15.43 -40.06 -5.07
CA SER A 70 -15.33 -38.82 -5.86
C SER A 70 -15.40 -37.55 -5.00
N VAL A 71 -16.20 -37.55 -3.95
CA VAL A 71 -16.30 -36.42 -2.99
C VAL A 71 -14.96 -36.20 -2.28
N ILE A 72 -14.27 -37.28 -1.91
CA ILE A 72 -12.96 -37.23 -1.26
C ILE A 72 -11.91 -36.59 -2.18
N VAL A 73 -11.93 -36.91 -3.48
CA VAL A 73 -10.99 -36.31 -4.46
C VAL A 73 -11.23 -34.80 -4.62
N VAL A 74 -12.49 -34.36 -4.69
CA VAL A 74 -12.81 -32.92 -4.79
C VAL A 74 -12.32 -32.16 -3.56
N TYR A 75 -12.60 -32.67 -2.35
CA TYR A 75 -12.11 -32.04 -1.12
C TYR A 75 -10.59 -32.08 -1.01
N ALA A 76 -9.94 -33.18 -1.38
CA ALA A 76 -8.49 -33.29 -1.39
C ALA A 76 -7.86 -32.28 -2.35
N CYS A 77 -8.44 -32.08 -3.53
CA CYS A 77 -7.98 -31.07 -4.48
C CYS A 77 -8.25 -29.64 -4.00
N ALA A 78 -9.42 -29.36 -3.41
CA ALA A 78 -9.72 -28.06 -2.83
C ALA A 78 -8.78 -27.72 -1.66
N ILE A 79 -8.49 -28.70 -0.80
CA ILE A 79 -7.49 -28.60 0.28
C ILE A 79 -6.10 -28.40 -0.31
N LEU A 80 -5.69 -29.16 -1.33
CA LEU A 80 -4.39 -29.00 -1.98
C LEU A 80 -4.23 -27.63 -2.63
N VAL A 81 -5.26 -27.12 -3.32
CA VAL A 81 -5.29 -25.77 -3.89
C VAL A 81 -5.22 -24.73 -2.77
N SER A 82 -5.96 -24.93 -1.67
CA SER A 82 -5.92 -24.03 -0.51
C SER A 82 -4.55 -24.03 0.17
N ILE A 83 -3.92 -25.19 0.30
CA ILE A 83 -2.55 -25.35 0.81
C ILE A 83 -1.56 -24.69 -0.13
N LEU A 84 -1.67 -24.90 -1.44
CA LEU A 84 -0.81 -24.24 -2.43
C LEU A 84 -1.01 -22.72 -2.39
N MET A 85 -2.24 -22.24 -2.19
CA MET A 85 -2.55 -20.81 -2.08
C MET A 85 -2.14 -20.20 -0.73
N GLY A 86 -2.11 -20.97 0.36
CA GLY A 86 -1.70 -20.49 1.67
C GLY A 86 -0.21 -20.67 1.94
N VAL A 87 0.26 -21.91 1.83
CA VAL A 87 1.60 -22.35 2.22
C VAL A 87 2.66 -21.83 1.25
N VAL A 88 2.45 -21.88 -0.07
CA VAL A 88 3.48 -21.43 -1.01
C VAL A 88 3.76 -19.92 -0.85
N PRO A 89 2.75 -19.03 -0.84
CA PRO A 89 2.95 -17.63 -0.49
C PRO A 89 3.58 -17.40 0.88
N TRP A 90 3.22 -18.19 1.88
CA TRP A 90 3.77 -18.07 3.22
C TRP A 90 5.25 -18.45 3.27
N ILE A 91 5.66 -19.57 2.64
CA ILE A 91 7.06 -19.99 2.52
C ILE A 91 7.85 -18.94 1.72
N GLN A 92 7.28 -18.45 0.61
CA GLN A 92 7.91 -17.40 -0.19
C GLN A 92 8.10 -16.12 0.63
N ARG A 93 7.09 -15.72 1.42
CA ARG A 93 7.17 -14.57 2.32
C ARG A 93 8.21 -14.78 3.41
N ARG A 94 8.28 -15.96 4.04
CA ARG A 94 9.30 -16.27 5.05
C ARG A 94 10.71 -16.20 4.48
N ARG A 95 10.94 -16.83 3.33
CA ARG A 95 12.22 -16.73 2.62
C ARG A 95 12.56 -15.27 2.26
N ALA A 96 11.54 -14.42 2.04
CA ALA A 96 11.71 -13.00 1.71
C ALA A 96 12.25 -12.23 2.86
N LEU A 97 11.57 -12.36 3.99
CA LEU A 97 12.01 -11.76 5.22
C LEU A 97 13.42 -12.23 5.57
N SER A 98 13.71 -13.54 5.52
CA SER A 98 15.05 -14.05 5.83
C SER A 98 16.18 -13.47 4.95
N ARG A 99 15.93 -13.20 3.66
CA ARG A 99 16.96 -12.58 2.81
C ARG A 99 17.08 -11.08 3.04
N VAL A 100 15.98 -10.37 3.27
CA VAL A 100 16.07 -8.93 3.60
C VAL A 100 16.76 -8.74 4.95
N VAL A 101 16.47 -9.59 5.93
CA VAL A 101 17.21 -9.66 7.21
C VAL A 101 18.70 -9.87 6.96
N ARG A 102 19.06 -10.82 6.08
CA ARG A 102 20.47 -11.04 5.74
C ARG A 102 21.10 -9.82 5.08
N LEU A 103 20.42 -9.18 4.12
CA LEU A 103 20.93 -7.99 3.44
C LEU A 103 21.08 -6.80 4.39
N LEU A 104 20.17 -6.63 5.34
CA LEU A 104 20.28 -5.61 6.40
C LEU A 104 21.45 -5.91 7.34
N HIS A 105 21.68 -7.18 7.65
CA HIS A 105 22.82 -7.58 8.47
C HIS A 105 24.16 -7.39 7.73
N GLU A 106 24.23 -7.77 6.45
CA GLU A 106 25.38 -7.50 5.58
C GLU A 106 25.64 -6.00 5.41
N TYR A 107 24.58 -5.19 5.41
CA TYR A 107 24.68 -3.73 5.42
C TYR A 107 25.24 -3.18 6.73
N ASP A 108 24.84 -3.75 7.87
CA ASP A 108 25.37 -3.37 9.19
C ASP A 108 26.88 -3.69 9.34
N GLU A 109 27.36 -4.75 8.68
CA GLU A 109 28.76 -5.20 8.75
C GLU A 109 29.68 -4.60 7.69
N GLY A 110 29.13 -3.92 6.67
CA GLY A 110 29.88 -3.42 5.51
C GLY A 110 30.46 -2.01 5.68
N ASP A 111 31.61 -1.76 5.04
CA ASP A 111 32.25 -0.44 4.97
C ASP A 111 31.51 0.57 4.06
N ASP A 112 30.67 0.09 3.13
CA ASP A 112 29.88 0.94 2.23
C ASP A 112 28.39 0.89 2.60
N GLN A 113 27.98 1.86 3.43
CA GLN A 113 26.62 2.02 3.97
C GLN A 113 25.77 2.93 3.08
N ASP A 114 25.90 2.85 1.75
CA ASP A 114 25.01 3.56 0.84
C ASP A 114 23.59 2.92 0.85
N PRO A 115 22.55 3.63 1.31
CA PRO A 115 21.19 3.10 1.40
C PRO A 115 20.58 2.86 0.02
N ARG A 116 21.04 3.60 -0.99
CA ARG A 116 20.62 3.42 -2.38
C ARG A 116 21.11 2.08 -2.93
N SER A 117 22.38 1.75 -2.73
CA SER A 117 22.93 0.44 -3.11
C SER A 117 22.15 -0.72 -2.47
N LEU A 118 21.73 -0.57 -1.21
CA LEU A 118 20.93 -1.58 -0.50
C LEU A 118 19.55 -1.70 -1.14
N ALA A 119 18.85 -0.59 -1.36
CA ALA A 119 17.53 -0.59 -1.98
C ALA A 119 17.57 -1.16 -3.41
N GLU A 120 18.61 -0.87 -4.18
CA GLU A 120 18.85 -1.41 -5.51
C GLU A 120 19.16 -2.92 -5.49
N ARG A 121 19.98 -3.41 -4.54
CA ARG A 121 20.23 -4.86 -4.34
C ARG A 121 18.95 -5.61 -3.98
N VAL A 122 18.20 -5.05 -3.04
CA VAL A 122 16.90 -5.57 -2.59
C VAL A 122 15.95 -5.66 -3.78
N HIS A 123 15.85 -4.61 -4.60
CA HIS A 123 15.02 -4.60 -5.81
C HIS A 123 15.54 -5.54 -6.92
N GLY A 124 16.85 -5.59 -7.12
CA GLY A 124 17.55 -6.36 -8.15
C GLY A 124 17.42 -7.87 -8.01
N THR A 125 17.06 -8.36 -6.81
CA THR A 125 16.83 -9.80 -6.53
C THR A 125 15.54 -10.35 -7.21
N ARG A 126 14.86 -9.52 -8.02
CA ARG A 126 13.97 -9.70 -9.20
C ARG A 126 12.85 -10.75 -9.27
N LYS A 127 12.91 -11.93 -8.64
CA LYS A 127 11.90 -13.00 -8.94
C LYS A 127 10.63 -13.03 -8.08
N TRP A 128 10.52 -12.20 -7.05
CA TRP A 128 9.61 -12.46 -5.92
C TRP A 128 9.31 -11.24 -5.04
N PHE A 129 9.90 -10.09 -5.37
CA PHE A 129 9.88 -8.84 -4.60
C PHE A 129 8.60 -8.00 -4.79
N GLU A 130 7.58 -8.56 -5.46
CA GLU A 130 6.31 -7.88 -5.76
C GLU A 130 5.38 -7.73 -4.54
N ARG A 131 5.76 -8.21 -3.35
CA ARG A 131 4.88 -8.23 -2.19
C ARG A 131 5.41 -7.33 -1.09
N ARG A 132 4.80 -6.13 -0.97
CA ARG A 132 4.70 -5.20 0.17
C ARG A 132 5.60 -5.51 1.38
N ALA A 133 5.52 -6.71 1.95
CA ALA A 133 6.33 -7.21 3.07
C ALA A 133 7.85 -6.99 2.97
N GLY A 134 8.48 -7.22 1.81
CA GLY A 134 9.95 -7.07 1.68
C GLY A 134 10.40 -5.61 1.78
N LEU A 135 9.70 -4.73 1.07
CA LEU A 135 9.91 -3.28 1.14
C LEU A 135 9.53 -2.72 2.50
N VAL A 136 8.40 -3.15 3.06
CA VAL A 136 7.99 -2.78 4.42
C VAL A 136 9.09 -3.15 5.44
N PHE A 137 9.69 -4.34 5.32
CA PHE A 137 10.75 -4.76 6.23
C PHE A 137 12.03 -3.95 6.03
N LEU A 138 12.41 -3.65 4.78
CA LEU A 138 13.54 -2.75 4.49
C LEU A 138 13.33 -1.38 5.11
N ILE A 139 12.18 -0.75 4.85
CA ILE A 139 11.83 0.57 5.37
C ILE A 139 11.78 0.56 6.91
N SER A 140 11.27 -0.51 7.50
CA SER A 140 11.28 -0.67 8.96
C SER A 140 12.69 -0.78 9.53
N GLY A 141 13.56 -1.57 8.90
CA GLY A 141 14.95 -1.69 9.33
C GLY A 141 15.77 -0.41 9.15
N LEU A 142 15.48 0.38 8.10
CA LEU A 142 16.14 1.67 7.88
C LEU A 142 15.58 2.76 8.79
N GLY A 143 14.29 2.70 9.15
CA GLY A 143 13.64 3.63 10.08
C GLY A 143 14.37 3.77 11.41
N SER A 144 14.98 2.67 11.90
CA SER A 144 15.74 2.68 13.15
C SER A 144 17.22 3.09 13.00
N ARG A 145 17.70 3.35 11.79
CA ARG A 145 19.13 3.56 11.50
C ARG A 145 19.42 4.88 10.79
N GLN A 146 18.56 5.29 9.86
CA GLN A 146 18.77 6.44 8.99
C GLN A 146 17.44 7.19 8.78
N PRO A 147 16.99 7.94 9.79
CA PRO A 147 15.83 8.80 9.63
C PRO A 147 16.11 9.90 8.59
N GLY A 148 15.06 10.48 8.01
CA GLY A 148 15.21 11.50 6.96
C GLY A 148 15.23 10.96 5.54
N LEU A 149 15.30 9.64 5.35
CA LEU A 149 15.27 9.04 4.02
C LEU A 149 13.85 8.92 3.47
N VAL A 150 13.73 9.16 2.16
CA VAL A 150 12.51 8.95 1.39
C VAL A 150 12.81 8.00 0.23
N PHE A 151 12.19 6.83 0.23
CA PHE A 151 12.30 5.89 -0.89
C PHE A 151 11.09 5.95 -1.81
N ARG A 152 11.32 6.11 -3.11
CA ARG A 152 10.28 6.09 -4.14
C ARG A 152 10.49 4.94 -5.14
N PHE A 153 9.71 3.87 -4.99
CA PHE A 153 9.75 2.72 -5.90
C PHE A 153 8.63 2.80 -6.94
N ALA A 154 8.95 3.25 -8.14
CA ALA A 154 8.01 3.35 -9.26
C ALA A 154 8.74 3.23 -10.60
N PRO A 155 8.05 2.94 -11.73
CA PRO A 155 8.64 3.06 -13.05
C PRO A 155 9.12 4.49 -13.27
N ARG A 156 10.18 4.68 -14.07
CA ARG A 156 10.76 6.01 -14.34
C ARG A 156 9.73 7.06 -14.79
N ALA A 157 8.73 6.67 -15.58
CA ALA A 157 7.65 7.56 -16.01
C ALA A 157 6.77 8.11 -14.87
N HIS A 158 6.84 7.50 -13.69
CA HIS A 158 6.10 7.88 -12.47
C HIS A 158 7.02 8.48 -11.41
N HIS A 159 8.16 9.04 -11.84
CA HIS A 159 9.08 9.83 -11.02
C HIS A 159 9.02 11.32 -11.41
N PRO A 160 7.86 12.00 -11.35
CA PRO A 160 7.84 13.45 -11.54
C PRO A 160 8.64 14.13 -10.41
N PRO A 161 9.21 15.32 -10.64
CA PRO A 161 9.84 16.12 -9.60
C PRO A 161 8.88 16.30 -8.41
N ILE A 162 9.43 16.22 -7.19
CA ILE A 162 8.67 16.48 -5.97
C ILE A 162 8.94 17.93 -5.59
N GLU A 163 7.94 18.79 -5.77
CA GLU A 163 7.98 20.17 -5.32
C GLU A 163 7.52 20.23 -3.86
N PRO A 164 8.39 20.61 -2.91
CA PRO A 164 8.02 20.73 -1.51
C PRO A 164 6.91 21.77 -1.31
N ILE A 165 5.98 21.51 -0.38
CA ILE A 165 5.00 22.53 0.02
C ILE A 165 5.73 23.56 0.88
N ALA A 166 5.96 24.76 0.36
CA ALA A 166 6.65 25.84 1.07
C ALA A 166 5.71 26.77 1.87
N VAL A 167 4.39 26.53 1.81
CA VAL A 167 3.38 27.33 2.51
C VAL A 167 2.88 26.60 3.77
N PRO A 168 2.70 27.29 4.91
CA PRO A 168 2.09 26.70 6.09
C PRO A 168 0.65 26.25 5.81
N PHE A 169 0.26 25.08 6.34
CA PHE A 169 -1.10 24.57 6.24
C PHE A 169 -1.49 23.79 7.50
N GLU A 170 -2.78 23.82 7.82
CA GLU A 170 -3.36 23.04 8.91
C GLU A 170 -3.40 21.54 8.57
N ALA A 171 -3.47 20.68 9.58
CA ALA A 171 -3.59 19.25 9.37
C ALA A 171 -4.81 18.92 8.49
N ARG A 172 -4.57 18.31 7.32
CA ARG A 172 -5.64 17.91 6.38
C ARG A 172 -5.70 16.40 6.30
N LEU A 173 -6.90 15.83 6.19
CA LEU A 173 -7.02 14.39 5.98
C LEU A 173 -6.30 14.00 4.69
N LEU A 174 -5.46 12.96 4.76
CA LEU A 174 -4.89 12.33 3.58
C LEU A 174 -6.02 11.53 2.91
N ASP A 175 -6.93 12.16 2.20
CA ASP A 175 -7.97 11.49 1.41
C ASP A 175 -8.38 12.40 0.27
N GLU A 176 -8.22 11.94 -0.98
CA GLU A 176 -8.55 12.75 -2.16
C GLU A 176 -10.06 13.06 -2.29
N THR A 177 -10.92 12.43 -1.48
CA THR A 177 -12.35 12.76 -1.45
C THR A 177 -12.69 13.95 -0.57
N GLU A 178 -11.77 14.40 0.30
CA GLU A 178 -12.02 15.51 1.21
C GLU A 178 -11.84 16.88 0.53
N PRO A 179 -12.73 17.86 0.80
CA PRO A 179 -12.61 19.20 0.25
C PRO A 179 -11.27 19.87 0.59
N GLY A 180 -10.85 19.79 1.86
CA GLY A 180 -9.60 20.40 2.32
C GLY A 180 -8.33 19.79 1.70
N PHE A 181 -8.38 18.52 1.26
CA PHE A 181 -7.29 17.92 0.48
C PHE A 181 -7.24 18.54 -0.93
N SER A 182 -8.40 18.69 -1.56
CA SER A 182 -8.50 19.24 -2.92
C SER A 182 -8.08 20.71 -2.97
N GLU A 183 -8.47 21.50 -1.97
CA GLU A 183 -8.03 22.89 -1.79
C GLU A 183 -6.51 22.99 -1.69
N LEU A 184 -5.90 22.19 -0.80
CA LEU A 184 -4.44 22.16 -0.64
C LEU A 184 -3.75 21.71 -1.94
N TRP A 185 -4.28 20.68 -2.61
CA TRP A 185 -3.75 20.20 -3.89
C TRP A 185 -3.74 21.31 -4.95
N ASN A 186 -4.86 21.99 -5.13
CA ASN A 186 -4.98 23.07 -6.10
C ASN A 186 -4.06 24.25 -5.76
N ALA A 187 -3.93 24.61 -4.49
CA ALA A 187 -3.01 25.66 -4.04
C ALA A 187 -1.53 25.32 -4.36
N THR A 188 -1.14 24.05 -4.19
CA THR A 188 0.23 23.60 -4.50
C THR A 188 0.51 23.51 -5.99
N LEU A 189 -0.49 23.23 -6.82
CA LEU A 189 -0.34 23.23 -8.28
C LEU A 189 -0.27 24.64 -8.85
N ALA A 190 -1.07 25.58 -8.34
CA ALA A 190 -1.07 26.97 -8.80
C ALA A 190 0.25 27.70 -8.51
N SER A 191 1.02 27.22 -7.52
CA SER A 191 2.30 27.81 -7.13
C SER A 191 3.49 27.29 -7.97
N GLY A 192 3.32 26.19 -8.71
CA GLY A 192 4.35 25.61 -9.57
C GLY A 192 4.16 26.04 -11.02
N GLU A 193 5.03 26.91 -11.53
CA GLU A 193 5.08 27.21 -12.96
C GLU A 193 5.57 25.98 -13.74
N GLY A 194 4.62 25.13 -14.16
CA GLY A 194 4.86 24.11 -15.18
C GLY A 194 4.87 22.67 -14.68
N ALA A 195 3.72 22.01 -14.75
CA ALA A 195 3.65 20.61 -15.17
C ALA A 195 2.20 20.31 -15.52
N GLY A 196 1.95 19.57 -16.60
CA GLY A 196 0.63 19.11 -17.05
C GLY A 196 -0.06 18.13 -16.08
N ALA A 197 -0.21 18.53 -14.82
CA ALA A 197 -1.03 17.85 -13.85
C ALA A 197 -2.47 17.96 -14.32
N GLU A 198 -3.06 16.83 -14.70
CA GLU A 198 -4.48 16.71 -14.98
C GLU A 198 -5.25 17.45 -13.88
N SER A 199 -5.95 18.51 -14.27
CA SER A 199 -6.96 19.15 -13.45
C SER A 199 -7.86 18.05 -12.88
N LEU A 200 -8.24 18.20 -11.62
CA LEU A 200 -9.15 17.25 -10.97
C LEU A 200 -10.38 17.06 -11.89
N PRO A 201 -10.80 15.81 -12.18
CA PRO A 201 -12.15 15.58 -12.67
C PRO A 201 -13.12 16.28 -11.73
N GLY A 202 -13.84 17.25 -12.30
CA GLY A 202 -14.91 18.08 -11.74
C GLY A 202 -14.83 18.44 -10.26
N ALA A 203 -14.57 19.71 -9.95
CA ALA A 203 -15.09 20.33 -8.72
C ALA A 203 -16.61 20.11 -8.55
N ASP A 204 -17.30 19.81 -9.67
CA ASP A 204 -18.73 19.50 -9.77
C ASP A 204 -19.10 18.03 -9.48
N GLU A 205 -18.14 17.13 -9.23
CA GLU A 205 -18.46 15.73 -8.91
C GLU A 205 -18.98 15.56 -7.48
N SER A 206 -20.12 14.88 -7.34
CA SER A 206 -20.70 14.59 -6.02
C SER A 206 -19.68 13.85 -5.11
N PRO A 207 -19.62 14.15 -3.80
CA PRO A 207 -18.72 13.47 -2.86
C PRO A 207 -18.84 11.94 -2.89
N GLY A 208 -20.05 11.42 -3.12
CA GLY A 208 -20.31 9.99 -3.26
C GLY A 208 -19.61 9.36 -4.46
N LEU A 209 -19.66 10.01 -5.63
CA LEU A 209 -19.02 9.51 -6.85
C LEU A 209 -17.49 9.47 -6.70
N ARG A 210 -16.88 10.52 -6.13
CA ARG A 210 -15.44 10.56 -5.85
C ARG A 210 -15.00 9.40 -4.96
N ARG A 211 -15.78 9.08 -3.94
CA ARG A 211 -15.51 7.94 -3.04
C ARG A 211 -15.59 6.60 -3.76
N VAL A 212 -16.57 6.42 -4.65
CA VAL A 212 -16.72 5.21 -5.45
C VAL A 212 -15.53 5.05 -6.40
N ILE A 213 -15.16 6.10 -7.14
CA ILE A 213 -14.03 6.10 -8.08
C ILE A 213 -12.73 5.78 -7.32
N ARG A 214 -12.51 6.40 -6.16
CA ARG A 214 -11.36 6.12 -5.30
C ARG A 214 -11.32 4.66 -4.86
N ASN A 215 -12.44 4.12 -4.37
CA ASN A 215 -12.52 2.72 -3.94
C ASN A 215 -12.22 1.75 -5.09
N ILE A 216 -12.71 2.03 -6.30
CA ILE A 216 -12.41 1.22 -7.50
C ILE A 216 -10.92 1.27 -7.81
N ARG A 217 -10.30 2.46 -7.84
CA ARG A 217 -8.85 2.63 -8.08
C ARG A 217 -8.00 1.83 -7.09
N LEU A 218 -8.35 1.89 -5.80
CA LEU A 218 -7.61 1.21 -4.74
C LEU A 218 -7.83 -0.32 -4.70
N LYS A 219 -8.96 -0.82 -5.21
CA LYS A 219 -9.29 -2.26 -5.26
C LYS A 219 -8.94 -2.93 -6.59
N GLU A 220 -7.78 -2.60 -7.14
CA GLU A 220 -7.25 -3.19 -8.38
C GLU A 220 -7.92 -2.70 -9.68
N GLY A 221 -8.64 -1.57 -9.61
CA GLY A 221 -9.09 -0.81 -10.77
C GLY A 221 -10.40 -1.32 -11.40
N TRP A 222 -10.70 -0.77 -12.58
CA TRP A 222 -11.99 -0.98 -13.27
C TRP A 222 -12.24 -2.41 -13.72
N PHE A 223 -11.20 -3.24 -13.88
CA PHE A 223 -11.36 -4.61 -14.37
C PHE A 223 -12.22 -5.46 -13.43
N MET A 224 -11.93 -5.46 -12.12
CA MET A 224 -12.72 -6.24 -11.15
C MET A 224 -14.16 -5.72 -11.06
N THR A 225 -14.35 -4.40 -11.14
CA THR A 225 -15.67 -3.79 -11.20
C THR A 225 -16.46 -4.26 -12.42
N LEU A 226 -15.86 -4.23 -13.61
CA LEU A 226 -16.50 -4.69 -14.85
C LEU A 226 -16.84 -6.19 -14.79
N LEU A 227 -15.95 -7.01 -14.23
CA LEU A 227 -16.19 -8.42 -14.02
C LEU A 227 -17.40 -8.67 -13.13
N PHE A 228 -17.47 -8.03 -11.95
CA PHE A 228 -18.60 -8.18 -11.04
C PHE A 228 -19.89 -7.61 -11.64
N LEU A 229 -19.81 -6.53 -12.42
CA LEU A 229 -20.97 -5.97 -13.11
C LEU A 229 -21.50 -6.93 -14.18
N ALA A 230 -20.62 -7.57 -14.95
CA ALA A 230 -21.00 -8.56 -15.94
C ALA A 230 -21.64 -9.81 -15.30
N LEU A 231 -21.06 -10.31 -14.20
CA LEU A 231 -21.62 -11.44 -13.44
C LEU A 231 -22.99 -11.10 -12.84
N PHE A 232 -23.14 -9.89 -12.29
CA PHE A 232 -24.41 -9.39 -11.78
C PHE A 232 -25.45 -9.28 -12.90
N ALA A 233 -25.09 -8.68 -14.04
CA ALA A 233 -25.98 -8.53 -15.19
C ALA A 233 -26.43 -9.88 -15.76
N ASN A 234 -25.52 -10.85 -15.86
CA ASN A 234 -25.86 -12.22 -16.30
C ASN A 234 -26.87 -12.87 -15.34
N SER A 235 -26.62 -12.78 -14.03
CA SER A 235 -27.50 -13.32 -13.00
C SER A 235 -28.88 -12.64 -13.01
N ALA A 236 -28.91 -11.32 -13.18
CA ALA A 236 -30.16 -10.56 -13.27
C ALA A 236 -30.96 -10.89 -14.55
N TYR A 237 -30.28 -11.17 -15.66
CA TYR A 237 -30.91 -11.64 -16.90
C TYR A 237 -31.52 -13.03 -16.74
N GLU A 238 -30.82 -13.96 -16.09
CA GLU A 238 -31.37 -15.27 -15.74
C GLU A 238 -32.59 -15.15 -14.82
N ASP A 239 -32.54 -14.29 -13.80
CA ASP A 239 -33.67 -14.01 -12.91
C ASP A 239 -34.89 -13.47 -13.67
N TYR A 240 -34.67 -12.60 -14.66
CA TYR A 240 -35.72 -12.09 -15.55
C TYR A 240 -36.37 -13.22 -16.37
N LEU A 241 -35.57 -14.12 -16.96
CA LEU A 241 -36.08 -15.25 -17.74
C LEU A 241 -36.87 -16.25 -16.88
N VAL A 242 -36.45 -16.47 -15.64
CA VAL A 242 -37.10 -17.42 -14.71
C VAL A 242 -38.24 -16.75 -13.94
N GLY A 243 -38.35 -15.43 -13.96
CA GLY A 243 -39.38 -14.66 -13.26
C GLY A 243 -39.22 -14.64 -11.73
N ARG A 244 -38.02 -14.91 -11.20
CA ARG A 244 -37.73 -14.89 -9.76
C ARG A 244 -36.29 -14.49 -9.48
N ILE A 245 -36.06 -13.83 -8.35
CA ILE A 245 -34.72 -13.45 -7.90
C ILE A 245 -34.01 -14.68 -7.34
N THR A 246 -32.80 -14.96 -7.82
CA THR A 246 -31.94 -16.04 -7.32
C THR A 246 -30.95 -15.55 -6.26
N VAL A 247 -30.45 -16.49 -5.45
CA VAL A 247 -29.42 -16.21 -4.44
C VAL A 247 -28.14 -15.64 -5.07
N TRP A 248 -27.82 -16.03 -6.31
CA TRP A 248 -26.64 -15.55 -7.03
C TRP A 248 -26.70 -14.05 -7.29
N THR A 249 -27.85 -13.53 -7.70
CA THR A 249 -28.03 -12.08 -7.93
C THR A 249 -27.82 -11.30 -6.64
N ILE A 250 -28.31 -11.81 -5.51
CA ILE A 250 -28.09 -11.21 -4.18
C ILE A 250 -26.60 -11.22 -3.83
N ILE A 251 -25.92 -12.35 -4.03
CA ILE A 251 -24.47 -12.46 -3.78
C ILE A 251 -23.69 -11.44 -4.61
N TRP A 252 -23.97 -11.34 -5.91
CA TRP A 252 -23.29 -10.40 -6.80
C TRP A 252 -23.62 -8.95 -6.46
N ALA A 253 -24.86 -8.63 -6.08
CA ALA A 253 -25.24 -7.31 -5.58
C ALA A 253 -24.43 -6.92 -4.33
N VAL A 254 -24.27 -7.85 -3.37
CA VAL A 254 -23.47 -7.63 -2.16
C VAL A 254 -21.99 -7.41 -2.51
N PHE A 255 -21.43 -8.18 -3.45
CA PHE A 255 -20.06 -7.97 -3.92
C PHE A 255 -19.89 -6.61 -4.60
N LEU A 256 -20.83 -6.22 -5.47
CA LEU A 256 -20.82 -4.93 -6.16
C LEU A 256 -20.92 -3.77 -5.16
N ALA A 257 -21.85 -3.86 -4.20
CA ALA A 257 -21.99 -2.90 -3.11
C ALA A 257 -20.71 -2.84 -2.27
N ARG A 258 -20.07 -3.98 -1.99
CA ARG A 258 -18.77 -4.01 -1.30
C ARG A 258 -17.70 -3.33 -2.13
N VAL A 259 -17.64 -3.50 -3.45
CA VAL A 259 -16.65 -2.86 -4.32
C VAL A 259 -16.81 -1.34 -4.30
N PHE A 260 -18.04 -0.84 -4.43
CA PHE A 260 -18.32 0.59 -4.48
C PHE A 260 -18.27 1.30 -3.13
N PHE A 261 -18.86 0.71 -2.09
CA PHE A 261 -19.12 1.41 -0.83
C PHE A 261 -18.22 0.98 0.32
N ALA A 262 -17.71 -0.27 0.32
CA ALA A 262 -16.82 -0.66 1.41
C ALA A 262 -15.48 0.09 1.27
N PRO A 263 -14.89 0.58 2.37
CA PRO A 263 -13.58 1.23 2.31
C PRO A 263 -12.54 0.27 1.73
N ALA A 264 -11.76 0.74 0.76
CA ALA A 264 -10.68 -0.05 0.15
C ALA A 264 -9.58 -0.41 1.15
N THR A 265 -9.34 0.46 2.13
CA THR A 265 -8.46 0.24 3.27
C THR A 265 -9.27 -0.31 4.44
N ARG A 266 -9.58 -1.61 4.42
CA ARG A 266 -9.99 -2.34 5.64
C ARG A 266 -8.73 -2.81 6.34
N ASN A 267 -8.09 -1.94 7.12
CA ASN A 267 -7.19 -2.38 8.17
C ASN A 267 -7.64 -1.74 9.48
N THR A 268 -8.33 -2.55 10.27
CA THR A 268 -8.51 -2.35 11.70
C THR A 268 -7.12 -2.20 12.33
N GLY A 269 -6.67 -0.95 12.50
CA GLY A 269 -5.36 -0.61 13.07
C GLY A 269 -4.55 0.43 12.29
N GLU A 270 -4.90 0.77 11.04
CA GLU A 270 -4.09 1.71 10.22
C GLU A 270 -4.19 3.18 10.66
N GLY A 271 -5.18 3.52 11.49
CA GLY A 271 -5.43 4.89 11.92
C GLY A 271 -5.90 5.81 10.78
N THR A 272 -6.38 6.98 11.15
CA THR A 272 -6.71 8.07 10.23
C THR A 272 -5.46 8.92 10.02
N TRP A 273 -5.05 9.11 8.77
CA TRP A 273 -3.82 9.83 8.42
C TRP A 273 -4.14 11.27 8.04
N PHE A 274 -3.45 12.21 8.66
CA PHE A 274 -3.52 13.63 8.35
C PHE A 274 -2.15 14.09 7.87
N ILE A 275 -2.14 14.79 6.74
CA ILE A 275 -0.97 15.42 6.18
C ILE A 275 -0.68 16.67 7.01
N VAL A 276 0.58 16.82 7.42
CA VAL A 276 1.10 18.01 8.08
C VAL A 276 2.42 18.41 7.41
N PRO A 277 2.86 19.67 7.54
CA PRO A 277 4.19 20.05 7.07
C PRO A 277 5.27 19.15 7.67
N GLY A 278 6.17 18.62 6.85
CA GLY A 278 7.31 17.82 7.29
C GLY A 278 6.99 16.46 7.92
N GLY A 279 5.75 15.96 7.80
CA GLY A 279 5.40 14.67 8.39
C GLY A 279 3.97 14.22 8.13
N VAL A 280 3.51 13.31 9.00
CA VAL A 280 2.14 12.82 9.03
C VAL A 280 1.66 12.67 10.47
N LEU A 281 0.42 13.06 10.72
CA LEU A 281 -0.27 12.81 11.98
C LEU A 281 -1.19 11.59 11.82
N ILE A 282 -1.01 10.58 12.67
CA ILE A 282 -1.77 9.34 12.63
C ILE A 282 -2.64 9.27 13.89
N ARG A 283 -3.96 9.26 13.69
CA ARG A 283 -4.96 9.10 14.75
C ARG A 283 -5.44 7.65 14.78
N ARG A 284 -5.13 6.90 15.84
CA ARG A 284 -5.58 5.52 16.02
C ARG A 284 -6.37 5.34 17.31
N VAL A 285 -7.30 4.41 17.32
CA VAL A 285 -7.96 3.96 18.54
C VAL A 285 -7.18 2.75 19.05
N ASN A 286 -6.64 2.83 20.27
CA ASN A 286 -5.89 1.73 20.87
C ASN A 286 -6.82 0.61 21.38
N GLU A 287 -6.25 -0.48 21.90
CA GLU A 287 -7.03 -1.61 22.45
C GLU A 287 -7.95 -1.20 23.62
N LYS A 288 -7.58 -0.14 24.35
CA LYS A 288 -8.36 0.45 25.44
C LYS A 288 -9.45 1.42 24.95
N LYS A 289 -9.66 1.52 23.63
CA LYS A 289 -10.59 2.46 22.98
C LYS A 289 -10.24 3.94 23.17
N GLU A 290 -9.02 4.25 23.57
CA GLU A 290 -8.54 5.63 23.69
C GLU A 290 -8.03 6.09 22.32
N VAL A 291 -8.30 7.35 22.00
CA VAL A 291 -7.80 7.99 20.78
C VAL A 291 -6.36 8.42 21.03
N VAL A 292 -5.43 7.84 20.28
CA VAL A 292 -4.01 8.15 20.32
C VAL A 292 -3.63 8.88 19.05
N HIS A 293 -3.00 10.04 19.22
CA HIS A 293 -2.42 10.84 18.14
C HIS A 293 -0.91 10.61 18.13
N ARG A 294 -0.37 10.24 16.96
CA ARG A 294 1.07 10.10 16.76
C ARG A 294 1.51 10.97 15.60
N LEU A 295 2.35 11.95 15.88
CA LEU A 295 3.11 12.65 14.85
C LEU A 295 4.31 11.79 14.47
N VAL A 296 4.47 11.59 13.17
CA VAL A 296 5.61 10.92 12.57
C VAL A 296 6.24 11.92 11.62
N ASP A 297 7.41 12.43 11.98
CA ASP A 297 8.09 13.49 11.23
C ASP A 297 9.25 12.95 10.39
N ARG A 298 9.70 13.74 9.42
CA ARG A 298 10.83 13.36 8.58
C ARG A 298 12.16 13.24 9.33
N LYS A 299 12.34 13.92 10.47
CA LYS A 299 13.63 13.97 11.19
C LYS A 299 13.90 12.68 11.97
N SER A 300 12.84 11.96 12.32
CA SER A 300 12.88 10.74 13.15
C SER A 300 12.41 9.48 12.44
N SER A 301 12.01 9.58 11.17
CA SER A 301 11.37 8.49 10.44
C SER A 301 11.81 8.39 8.98
N VAL A 302 11.60 7.20 8.42
CA VAL A 302 11.78 6.92 6.99
C VAL A 302 10.42 6.79 6.32
N LEU A 303 10.27 7.43 5.16
CA LEU A 303 9.08 7.31 4.31
C LEU A 303 9.39 6.42 3.10
N GLY A 304 8.63 5.36 2.94
CA GLY A 304 8.62 4.52 1.75
C GLY A 304 7.32 4.70 0.96
N VAL A 305 7.43 5.05 -0.32
CA VAL A 305 6.30 5.13 -1.24
C VAL A 305 6.57 4.21 -2.42
N PHE A 306 5.70 3.24 -2.66
CA PHE A 306 5.86 2.32 -3.77
C PHE A 306 4.57 2.02 -4.51
N MET A 307 4.68 1.91 -5.82
CA MET A 307 3.56 1.62 -6.69
C MET A 307 3.31 0.10 -6.74
N GLU A 308 2.19 -0.35 -6.17
CA GLU A 308 1.77 -1.76 -6.21
C GLU A 308 1.12 -2.09 -7.57
N THR A 309 0.25 -1.20 -8.04
CA THR A 309 -0.35 -1.23 -9.38
C THR A 309 -0.41 0.20 -9.91
N ARG A 310 -0.77 0.40 -11.19
CA ARG A 310 -0.93 1.74 -11.79
C ARG A 310 -1.83 2.67 -10.96
N HIS A 311 -2.81 2.14 -10.23
CA HIS A 311 -3.80 2.93 -9.49
C HIS A 311 -3.66 2.86 -7.98
N ARG A 312 -2.80 1.96 -7.48
CA ARG A 312 -2.67 1.67 -6.05
C ARG A 312 -1.21 1.80 -5.64
N TRP A 313 -1.01 2.69 -4.68
CA TRP A 313 0.27 2.93 -4.04
C TRP A 313 0.21 2.43 -2.60
N SER A 314 1.34 2.00 -2.08
CA SER A 314 1.49 1.75 -0.65
C SER A 314 2.43 2.79 -0.09
N ILE A 315 1.98 3.40 1.00
CA ILE A 315 2.74 4.32 1.82
C ILE A 315 3.15 3.54 3.07
N VAL A 316 4.41 3.65 3.44
CA VAL A 316 4.98 3.05 4.64
C VAL A 316 5.79 4.11 5.35
N VAL A 317 5.55 4.31 6.62
CA VAL A 317 6.36 5.19 7.46
C VAL A 317 6.84 4.36 8.64
N SER A 318 8.13 4.41 8.93
CA SER A 318 8.69 3.72 10.09
C SER A 318 9.63 4.63 10.84
N ASP A 319 9.51 4.59 12.16
CA ASP A 319 10.53 5.06 13.10
C ASP A 319 11.17 3.86 13.81
N GLU A 320 11.94 4.11 14.87
CA GLU A 320 12.59 3.10 15.71
C GLU A 320 11.61 2.12 16.38
N SER A 321 10.36 2.53 16.61
CA SER A 321 9.42 1.86 17.50
C SER A 321 8.14 1.36 16.82
N ASP A 322 7.64 2.10 15.83
CA ASP A 322 6.40 1.78 15.16
C ASP A 322 6.56 1.84 13.64
N LEU A 323 5.72 1.01 13.00
CA LEU A 323 5.58 0.91 11.57
C LEU A 323 4.13 1.19 11.22
N PHE A 324 3.92 2.18 10.37
CA PHE A 324 2.62 2.53 9.82
C PHE A 324 2.64 2.25 8.32
N SER A 325 1.55 1.70 7.80
CA SER A 325 1.40 1.57 6.37
C SER A 325 -0.04 1.77 5.97
N ARG A 326 -0.25 2.15 4.72
CA ARG A 326 -1.58 2.46 4.19
C ARG A 326 -1.56 2.31 2.67
N ALA A 327 -2.67 1.85 2.09
CA ALA A 327 -2.88 1.98 0.65
C ALA A 327 -3.36 3.40 0.31
N ALA A 328 -2.87 3.94 -0.79
CA ALA A 328 -3.12 5.30 -1.22
C ALA A 328 -3.29 5.37 -2.74
N THR A 329 -3.93 6.43 -3.21
CA THR A 329 -3.91 6.78 -4.64
C THR A 329 -2.58 7.44 -5.00
N ALA A 330 -2.31 7.58 -6.30
CA ALA A 330 -1.13 8.32 -6.77
C ALA A 330 -1.10 9.77 -6.25
N ARG A 331 -2.27 10.41 -6.17
CA ARG A 331 -2.41 11.79 -5.67
C ARG A 331 -2.15 11.87 -4.18
N GLU A 332 -2.76 10.98 -3.40
CA GLU A 332 -2.50 10.89 -1.95
C GLU A 332 -1.00 10.69 -1.66
N ALA A 333 -0.37 9.73 -2.34
CA ALA A 333 1.06 9.47 -2.21
C ALA A 333 1.92 10.68 -2.60
N THR A 334 1.57 11.37 -3.69
CA THR A 334 2.29 12.57 -4.14
C THR A 334 2.14 13.72 -3.13
N MET A 335 0.93 13.98 -2.65
CA MET A 335 0.68 15.03 -1.66
C MET A 335 1.45 14.76 -0.36
N LEU A 336 1.45 13.50 0.12
CA LEU A 336 2.24 13.16 1.29
C LEU A 336 3.74 13.38 1.03
N LEU A 337 4.27 12.99 -0.12
CA LEU A 337 5.68 13.24 -0.47
C LEU A 337 6.01 14.73 -0.45
N ARG A 338 5.19 15.57 -1.09
CA ARG A 338 5.38 17.03 -1.12
C ARG A 338 5.34 17.64 0.29
N ALA A 339 4.44 17.16 1.14
CA ALA A 339 4.34 17.58 2.53
C ALA A 339 5.52 17.10 3.37
N TRP A 340 5.96 15.85 3.18
CA TRP A 340 7.10 15.26 3.88
C TRP A 340 8.40 16.02 3.60
N THR A 341 8.60 16.43 2.35
CA THR A 341 9.76 17.21 1.90
C THR A 341 9.62 18.71 2.18
N SER A 342 8.48 19.19 2.72
CA SER A 342 8.22 20.60 3.02
C SER A 342 9.32 21.21 3.90
N PRO A 343 9.92 22.36 3.58
CA PRO A 343 10.94 22.95 4.47
C PRO A 343 10.38 23.37 5.84
N ILE A 344 9.06 23.50 5.96
CA ILE A 344 8.38 23.91 7.20
C ILE A 344 8.45 22.79 8.24
N GLU A 345 8.65 23.18 9.50
CA GLU A 345 8.66 22.25 10.61
C GLU A 345 7.26 21.68 10.91
N PRO A 346 7.19 20.41 11.36
CA PRO A 346 5.92 19.83 11.75
C PRO A 346 5.30 20.56 12.96
N PRO A 347 3.97 20.53 13.11
CA PRO A 347 3.29 21.16 14.23
C PRO A 347 3.76 20.57 15.56
N SER A 348 3.86 21.41 16.58
CA SER A 348 4.25 20.97 17.92
C SER A 348 3.23 19.99 18.51
N LYS A 349 3.66 19.20 19.50
CA LYS A 349 2.78 18.26 20.22
C LYS A 349 1.57 18.97 20.86
N GLU A 350 1.74 20.22 21.28
CA GLU A 350 0.68 21.05 21.87
C GLU A 350 -0.39 21.38 20.84
N VAL A 351 0.00 21.81 19.63
CA VAL A 351 -0.94 22.08 18.53
C VAL A 351 -1.72 20.82 18.15
N ILE A 352 -1.05 19.67 18.12
CA ILE A 352 -1.69 18.38 17.85
C ILE A 352 -2.71 18.01 18.93
N ALA A 353 -2.41 18.30 20.20
CA ALA A 353 -3.34 18.04 21.30
C ALA A 353 -4.64 18.87 21.20
N HIS A 354 -4.58 20.05 20.59
CA HIS A 354 -5.76 20.89 20.32
C HIS A 354 -6.56 20.48 19.08
N MET A 355 -5.98 19.66 18.20
CA MET A 355 -6.65 19.09 17.03
C MET A 355 -7.41 17.78 17.35
N ALA A 356 -7.19 17.23 18.55
CA ALA A 356 -7.82 16.02 19.08
C ALA A 356 -9.21 16.31 19.66
#